data_AF-A0A359E8B1-F1
#
_entry.id   AF-A0A359E8B1-F1
#
_cell.length_a   1.000
_cell.length_b   1.000
_cell.length_c   1.000
_cell.angle_alpha   90.00
_cell.angle_beta   90.00
_cell.angle_gamma   90.00
#
_symmetry.space_group_name_H-M   'P 1'
#
loop_
_entity.id
_entity.type
_entity.pdbx_description
1 polymer ?
#
loop_
_entity_poly.entity_id
_entity_poly.type
_entity_poly.pdbx_seq_one_letter_code
_entity_poly.pdbx_strand_id
1 'polypeptide(L)'
;SSTGSVNAEAIHTGGLIGFAKNTFITQSYSSSSVESDDERIGGFIGYSDNSTITNSYSVGSIFGNSGVGGFIGENTNSSIVNSYSASPLVGKDSFGGFIGVFNSGEIESSYWNVDVSTLIGIPNDDVIGLTGLTSLEMSQDSSFKDWDFMEIWNLDEGTFPWLKNNPQDPLPVAQNGNGLFAGGLGTPDNPWQIATASQLDSIRLFLNKHFVLVGDIELDQKPYNSGEGWKPIGDESNPISSRFTGSFDGSGFKISGLFI
;
A
#
# COMPACT_ATOMS: atom_id res chain seq x y z
N SER A 1 -12.95 -6.95 -10.79
CA SER A 1 -11.80 -6.96 -9.87
C SER A 1 -10.56 -7.40 -10.64
N SER A 2 -9.39 -7.19 -10.07
CA SER A 2 -8.11 -7.72 -10.58
C SER A 2 -7.27 -8.26 -9.43
N THR A 3 -6.54 -9.34 -9.73
CA THR A 3 -5.62 -10.03 -8.83
C THR A 3 -4.40 -10.47 -9.65
N GLY A 4 -3.20 -10.48 -9.08
CA GLY A 4 -1.98 -10.96 -9.76
C GLY A 4 -0.86 -9.94 -9.76
N SER A 5 -0.07 -9.88 -10.84
CA SER A 5 1.04 -8.94 -10.99
C SER A 5 0.91 -8.16 -12.29
N VAL A 6 1.09 -6.84 -12.23
CA VAL A 6 1.17 -5.95 -13.39
C VAL A 6 2.60 -5.41 -13.47
N ASN A 7 3.28 -5.71 -14.58
CA ASN A 7 4.57 -5.11 -14.92
C ASN A 7 4.41 -4.40 -16.27
N ALA A 8 4.66 -3.09 -16.30
CA ALA A 8 4.39 -2.26 -17.48
C ALA A 8 5.45 -1.17 -17.69
N GLU A 9 5.83 -0.99 -18.96
CA GLU A 9 6.65 0.12 -19.47
C GLU A 9 5.74 1.20 -20.12
N ALA A 10 4.66 1.59 -19.43
CA ALA A 10 3.69 2.55 -19.95
C ALA A 10 3.43 3.68 -18.96
N ILE A 11 3.18 4.87 -19.51
CA ILE A 11 2.92 6.13 -18.78
C ILE A 11 1.66 6.13 -17.90
N HIS A 12 0.84 5.07 -17.93
CA HIS A 12 -0.34 4.90 -17.08
C HIS A 12 -0.44 3.45 -16.64
N THR A 13 0.07 3.14 -15.46
CA THR A 13 0.02 1.76 -14.93
C THR A 13 -0.98 1.68 -13.80
N GLY A 14 -2.02 0.85 -13.97
CA GLY A 14 -3.06 0.64 -12.96
C GLY A 14 -3.28 -0.84 -12.68
N GLY A 15 -3.44 -1.19 -11.40
CA GLY A 15 -3.70 -2.59 -11.01
C GLY A 15 -5.01 -3.16 -11.56
N LEU A 16 -6.01 -2.32 -11.82
CA LEU A 16 -7.25 -2.67 -12.55
C LEU A 16 -7.32 -2.01 -13.93
N ILE A 17 -7.05 -0.70 -14.03
CA ILE A 17 -7.19 0.05 -15.28
C ILE A 17 -6.00 0.99 -15.49
N GLY A 18 -5.30 0.90 -16.62
CA GLY A 18 -4.25 1.87 -16.97
C GLY A 18 -4.80 3.29 -17.14
N PHE A 19 -5.74 3.49 -18.08
CA PHE A 19 -6.36 4.78 -18.35
C PHE A 19 -7.89 4.70 -18.37
N ALA A 20 -8.56 5.44 -17.48
CA ALA A 20 -10.01 5.54 -17.38
C ALA A 20 -10.47 6.94 -17.83
N LYS A 21 -11.33 7.00 -18.87
CA LYS A 21 -11.88 8.25 -19.40
C LYS A 21 -13.38 8.15 -19.61
N ASN A 22 -14.17 9.01 -18.96
CA ASN A 22 -15.64 8.97 -19.02
C ASN A 22 -16.22 7.61 -18.58
N THR A 23 -15.64 7.03 -17.54
CA THR A 23 -15.96 5.67 -17.07
C THR A 23 -16.70 5.70 -15.74
N PHE A 24 -17.61 4.74 -15.55
CA PHE A 24 -18.26 4.48 -14.26
C PHE A 24 -17.72 3.17 -13.68
N ILE A 25 -17.12 3.24 -12.49
CA ILE A 25 -16.52 2.10 -11.79
C ILE A 25 -17.19 2.01 -10.42
N THR A 26 -17.72 0.84 -10.10
CA THR A 26 -18.44 0.62 -8.84
C THR A 26 -18.17 -0.77 -8.29
N GLN A 27 -18.14 -0.91 -6.96
CA GLN A 27 -18.03 -2.21 -6.26
C GLN A 27 -16.91 -3.09 -6.84
N SER A 28 -15.73 -2.48 -6.99
CA SER A 28 -14.58 -3.10 -7.66
C SER A 28 -13.33 -2.98 -6.82
N TYR A 29 -12.42 -3.95 -6.97
CA TYR A 29 -11.15 -3.93 -6.25
C TYR A 29 -9.97 -4.38 -7.09
N SER A 30 -8.77 -4.01 -6.64
CA SER A 30 -7.49 -4.52 -7.14
C SER A 30 -6.62 -4.99 -5.96
N SER A 31 -6.24 -6.27 -5.98
CA SER A 31 -5.18 -6.81 -5.10
C SER A 31 -3.89 -7.09 -5.87
N SER A 32 -3.81 -6.65 -7.13
CA SER A 32 -2.64 -6.85 -7.97
C SER A 32 -1.43 -6.10 -7.44
N SER A 33 -0.28 -6.77 -7.39
CA SER A 33 1.00 -6.09 -7.23
C SER A 33 1.32 -5.33 -8.52
N VAL A 34 1.73 -4.07 -8.40
CA VAL A 34 2.01 -3.18 -9.53
C VAL A 34 3.47 -2.76 -9.46
N GLU A 35 4.21 -3.01 -10.54
CA GLU A 35 5.61 -2.60 -10.71
C GLU A 35 5.76 -1.82 -12.02
N SER A 36 6.26 -0.59 -11.94
CA SER A 36 6.56 0.22 -13.12
C SER A 36 7.62 1.29 -12.83
N ASP A 37 8.53 1.52 -13.78
CA ASP A 37 9.55 2.57 -13.69
C ASP A 37 9.08 3.92 -14.28
N ASP A 38 7.84 3.98 -14.79
CA ASP A 38 7.26 5.13 -15.49
C ASP A 38 6.50 6.09 -14.53
N GLU A 39 5.71 7.00 -15.09
CA GLU A 39 4.85 7.95 -14.38
C GLU A 39 3.42 7.42 -14.20
N ARG A 40 2.68 7.99 -13.25
CA ARG A 40 1.22 7.79 -13.03
C ARG A 40 0.87 6.33 -12.74
N ILE A 41 1.34 5.88 -11.60
CA ILE A 41 1.21 4.50 -11.15
C ILE A 41 0.16 4.43 -10.05
N GLY A 42 -0.90 3.67 -10.26
CA GLY A 42 -1.99 3.50 -9.30
C GLY A 42 -2.25 2.04 -8.94
N GLY A 43 -2.52 1.78 -7.66
CA GLY A 43 -2.94 0.44 -7.22
C GLY A 43 -4.26 -0.02 -7.84
N PHE A 44 -5.14 0.94 -8.18
CA PHE A 44 -6.42 0.70 -8.85
C PHE A 44 -6.42 1.24 -10.28
N ILE A 45 -6.15 2.54 -10.47
CA ILE A 45 -6.17 3.20 -11.78
C ILE A 45 -4.87 3.99 -12.01
N GLY A 46 -4.22 3.85 -13.16
CA GLY A 46 -3.05 4.67 -13.49
C GLY A 46 -3.41 6.14 -13.68
N TYR A 47 -4.30 6.43 -14.63
CA TYR A 47 -4.80 7.78 -14.90
C TYR A 47 -6.34 7.80 -15.02
N SER A 48 -7.00 8.67 -14.24
CA SER A 48 -8.45 8.87 -14.25
C SER A 48 -8.82 10.26 -14.78
N ASP A 49 -9.64 10.33 -15.81
CA ASP A 49 -10.11 11.55 -16.46
C ASP A 49 -11.65 11.54 -16.59
N ASN A 50 -12.34 12.52 -15.99
CA ASN A 50 -13.80 12.65 -16.09
C ASN A 50 -14.58 11.36 -15.74
N SER A 51 -14.13 10.62 -14.72
CA SER A 51 -14.72 9.33 -14.34
C SER A 51 -15.41 9.38 -12.98
N THR A 52 -16.25 8.40 -12.69
CA THR A 52 -16.90 8.22 -11.39
C THR A 52 -16.51 6.89 -10.80
N ILE A 53 -15.90 6.91 -9.62
CA ILE A 53 -15.42 5.73 -8.90
C ILE A 53 -16.14 5.66 -7.55
N THR A 54 -16.82 4.56 -7.28
CA THR A 54 -17.62 4.39 -6.06
C THR A 54 -17.38 3.02 -5.43
N ASN A 55 -17.39 2.95 -4.10
CA ASN A 55 -17.35 1.68 -3.37
C ASN A 55 -16.22 0.76 -3.86
N SER A 56 -15.00 1.27 -3.99
CA SER A 56 -13.91 0.56 -4.66
C SER A 56 -12.60 0.67 -3.89
N TYR A 57 -11.70 -0.30 -4.07
CA TYR A 57 -10.48 -0.32 -3.26
C TYR A 57 -9.25 -0.96 -3.90
N SER A 58 -8.08 -0.63 -3.37
CA SER A 58 -6.80 -1.24 -3.71
C SER A 58 -6.03 -1.69 -2.47
N VAL A 59 -5.39 -2.85 -2.55
CA VAL A 59 -4.57 -3.41 -1.45
C VAL A 59 -3.25 -4.05 -1.91
N GLY A 60 -3.04 -4.19 -3.21
CA GLY A 60 -1.80 -4.77 -3.75
C GLY A 60 -0.61 -3.83 -3.55
N SER A 61 0.60 -4.41 -3.41
CA SER A 61 1.83 -3.63 -3.29
C SER A 61 2.14 -2.86 -4.57
N ILE A 62 2.67 -1.65 -4.43
CA ILE A 62 3.02 -0.79 -5.55
C ILE A 62 4.49 -0.41 -5.45
N PHE A 63 5.24 -0.75 -6.49
CA PHE A 63 6.61 -0.31 -6.72
C PHE A 63 6.61 0.63 -7.92
N GLY A 64 6.87 1.92 -7.68
CA GLY A 64 6.76 2.95 -8.71
C GLY A 64 7.79 4.05 -8.59
N ASN A 65 8.13 4.70 -9.70
CA ASN A 65 9.16 5.74 -9.70
C ASN A 65 8.60 7.14 -9.41
N SER A 66 7.56 7.56 -10.15
CA SER A 66 7.01 8.93 -10.12
C SER A 66 5.49 8.97 -10.22
N GLY A 67 4.85 9.89 -9.48
CA GLY A 67 3.40 10.11 -9.54
C GLY A 67 2.61 8.89 -9.09
N VAL A 68 2.99 8.34 -7.93
CA VAL A 68 2.49 7.05 -7.47
C VAL A 68 1.40 7.26 -6.42
N GLY A 69 0.22 6.69 -6.67
CA GLY A 69 -0.91 6.73 -5.77
C GLY A 69 -1.35 5.34 -5.32
N GLY A 70 -1.64 5.20 -4.04
CA GLY A 70 -2.13 3.92 -3.50
C GLY A 70 -3.41 3.42 -4.18
N PHE A 71 -4.29 4.36 -4.57
CA PHE A 71 -5.52 4.12 -5.34
C PHE A 71 -5.37 4.56 -6.80
N ILE A 72 -5.10 5.85 -7.05
CA ILE A 72 -4.99 6.42 -8.41
C ILE A 72 -3.63 7.10 -8.62
N GLY A 73 -2.93 6.79 -9.71
CA GLY A 73 -1.67 7.47 -10.05
C GLY A 73 -1.88 8.97 -10.28
N GLU A 74 -2.68 9.32 -11.28
CA GLU A 74 -3.09 10.71 -11.56
C GLU A 74 -4.61 10.84 -11.72
N ASN A 75 -5.18 11.91 -11.16
CA ASN A 75 -6.60 12.20 -11.19
C ASN A 75 -6.90 13.59 -11.79
N THR A 76 -7.79 13.62 -12.79
CA THR A 76 -8.29 14.83 -13.42
C THR A 76 -9.82 14.77 -13.51
N ASN A 77 -10.48 15.74 -12.87
CA ASN A 77 -11.93 15.95 -12.91
C ASN A 77 -12.79 14.69 -12.66
N SER A 78 -12.33 13.77 -11.82
CA SER A 78 -13.08 12.56 -11.47
C SER A 78 -13.65 12.65 -10.05
N SER A 79 -14.79 11.98 -9.83
CA SER A 79 -15.44 11.88 -8.52
C SER A 79 -15.14 10.51 -7.90
N ILE A 80 -14.67 10.50 -6.65
CA ILE A 80 -14.25 9.30 -5.92
C ILE A 80 -14.97 9.27 -4.58
N VAL A 81 -15.81 8.25 -4.38
CA VAL A 81 -16.69 8.16 -3.20
C VAL A 81 -16.59 6.79 -2.56
N ASN A 82 -16.59 6.73 -1.23
CA ASN A 82 -16.60 5.49 -0.45
C ASN A 82 -15.52 4.51 -0.91
N SER A 83 -14.31 5.00 -1.15
CA SER A 83 -13.23 4.20 -1.71
C SER A 83 -12.00 4.25 -0.82
N TYR A 84 -11.16 3.21 -0.87
CA TYR A 84 -9.98 3.19 -0.02
C TYR A 84 -8.73 2.59 -0.67
N SER A 85 -7.57 3.00 -0.18
CA SER A 85 -6.29 2.36 -0.46
C SER A 85 -5.69 1.81 0.82
N ALA A 86 -5.32 0.53 0.83
CA ALA A 86 -4.39 -0.03 1.79
C ALA A 86 -3.18 -0.65 1.06
N SER A 87 -2.85 -0.13 -0.11
CA SER A 87 -1.72 -0.57 -0.93
C SER A 87 -0.40 -0.15 -0.29
N PRO A 88 0.51 -1.10 0.01
CA PRO A 88 1.86 -0.76 0.41
C PRO A 88 2.60 -0.01 -0.71
N LEU A 89 3.19 1.15 -0.41
CA LEU A 89 3.81 2.04 -1.41
C LEU A 89 5.33 2.07 -1.28
N VAL A 90 6.01 1.88 -2.41
CA VAL A 90 7.47 1.91 -2.52
C VAL A 90 7.87 2.72 -3.75
N GLY A 91 8.65 3.78 -3.56
CA GLY A 91 9.16 4.55 -4.68
C GLY A 91 10.04 5.74 -4.29
N LYS A 92 10.56 6.44 -5.31
CA LYS A 92 11.54 7.54 -5.16
C LYS A 92 10.92 8.94 -5.14
N ASP A 93 9.96 9.26 -6.01
CA ASP A 93 9.42 10.61 -6.16
C ASP A 93 7.87 10.71 -6.09
N SER A 94 7.36 11.69 -5.33
CA SER A 94 5.95 12.12 -5.20
C SER A 94 4.92 11.00 -5.00
N PHE A 95 4.61 10.71 -3.73
CA PHE A 95 3.65 9.68 -3.32
C PHE A 95 2.45 10.28 -2.60
N GLY A 96 1.26 9.86 -3.02
CA GLY A 96 0.06 9.95 -2.18
C GLY A 96 -0.38 8.55 -1.76
N GLY A 97 -0.65 8.36 -0.48
CA GLY A 97 -1.26 7.13 0.05
C GLY A 97 -2.58 6.77 -0.64
N PHE A 98 -3.26 7.76 -1.23
CA PHE A 98 -4.45 7.60 -2.04
C PHE A 98 -4.24 8.01 -3.51
N ILE A 99 -3.85 9.26 -3.80
CA ILE A 99 -3.64 9.76 -5.17
C ILE A 99 -2.24 10.36 -5.32
N GLY A 100 -1.47 9.93 -6.33
CA GLY A 100 -0.12 10.42 -6.59
C GLY A 100 -0.07 11.85 -7.11
N VAL A 101 -0.95 12.19 -8.07
CA VAL A 101 -1.10 13.53 -8.64
C VAL A 101 -2.58 13.89 -8.72
N PHE A 102 -2.99 14.94 -8.03
CA PHE A 102 -4.37 15.41 -8.01
C PHE A 102 -4.50 16.77 -8.70
N ASN A 103 -5.10 16.79 -9.89
CA ASN A 103 -5.31 18.03 -10.65
C ASN A 103 -6.65 18.70 -10.32
N SER A 104 -7.71 17.90 -10.24
CA SER A 104 -9.07 18.34 -9.90
C SER A 104 -9.99 17.15 -9.67
N GLY A 105 -11.16 17.39 -9.09
CA GLY A 105 -12.19 16.38 -8.84
C GLY A 105 -12.79 16.53 -7.45
N GLU A 106 -13.60 15.54 -7.08
CA GLU A 106 -14.24 15.49 -5.76
C GLU A 106 -13.90 14.16 -5.09
N ILE A 107 -13.60 14.22 -3.80
CA ILE A 107 -13.38 13.04 -2.97
C ILE A 107 -14.32 13.11 -1.78
N GLU A 108 -15.02 12.02 -1.50
CA GLU A 108 -15.96 11.95 -0.39
C GLU A 108 -15.83 10.59 0.32
N SER A 109 -15.88 10.64 1.66
CA SER A 109 -15.88 9.46 2.54
C SER A 109 -14.90 8.38 2.11
N SER A 110 -13.68 8.79 1.74
CA SER A 110 -12.64 7.91 1.21
C SER A 110 -11.41 7.92 2.12
N TYR A 111 -10.64 6.84 2.06
CA TYR A 111 -9.64 6.56 3.09
C TYR A 111 -8.34 6.02 2.54
N TRP A 112 -7.25 6.20 3.28
CA TRP A 112 -6.00 5.48 2.99
C TRP A 112 -5.31 4.98 4.26
N ASN A 113 -4.60 3.87 4.13
CA ASN A 113 -3.86 3.27 5.24
C ASN A 113 -2.50 3.94 5.44
N VAL A 114 -2.35 4.72 6.51
CA VAL A 114 -1.11 5.46 6.81
C VAL A 114 0.03 4.57 7.32
N ASP A 115 -0.26 3.34 7.74
CA ASP A 115 0.77 2.43 8.25
C ASP A 115 1.56 1.74 7.15
N VAL A 116 0.91 1.43 6.03
CA VAL A 116 1.53 0.71 4.90
C VAL A 116 1.86 1.60 3.71
N SER A 117 1.34 2.82 3.65
CA SER A 117 1.62 3.75 2.56
C SER A 117 2.48 4.93 3.02
N THR A 118 1.97 6.15 2.90
CA THR A 118 2.61 7.37 3.40
C THR A 118 1.64 8.10 4.35
N LEU A 119 2.18 9.04 5.13
CA LEU A 119 1.36 9.90 5.99
C LEU A 119 0.53 10.93 5.17
N ILE A 120 0.73 11.01 3.86
CA ILE A 120 0.14 12.03 2.99
C ILE A 120 -0.75 11.31 1.97
N GLY A 121 -2.07 11.51 2.03
CA GLY A 121 -3.00 10.87 1.10
C GLY A 121 -2.89 11.40 -0.33
N ILE A 122 -2.67 12.70 -0.48
CA ILE A 122 -2.51 13.42 -1.75
C ILE A 122 -1.38 14.46 -1.59
N PRO A 123 -0.40 14.49 -2.50
CA PRO A 123 0.65 15.52 -2.45
C PRO A 123 0.07 16.92 -2.69
N ASN A 124 0.50 17.88 -1.85
CA ASN A 124 0.22 19.31 -1.99
C ASN A 124 -1.25 19.74 -1.85
N ASP A 125 -2.12 18.89 -1.29
CA ASP A 125 -3.52 19.25 -1.07
C ASP A 125 -4.08 18.60 0.21
N ASP A 126 -4.74 19.41 1.03
CA ASP A 126 -5.57 18.94 2.14
C ASP A 126 -7.00 18.76 1.60
N VAL A 127 -7.26 17.59 1.01
CA VAL A 127 -8.56 17.33 0.37
C VAL A 127 -9.60 16.93 1.41
N ILE A 128 -10.62 17.77 1.55
CA ILE A 128 -11.82 17.45 2.33
C ILE A 128 -12.44 16.16 1.78
N GLY A 129 -12.81 15.23 2.67
CA GLY A 129 -13.44 13.96 2.29
C GLY A 129 -12.47 12.79 2.10
N LEU A 130 -11.16 13.04 2.21
CA LEU A 130 -10.13 11.99 2.28
C LEU A 130 -9.53 11.95 3.69
N THR A 131 -9.50 10.77 4.33
CA THR A 131 -8.99 10.61 5.71
C THR A 131 -7.97 9.48 5.81
N GLY A 132 -6.83 9.78 6.42
CA GLY A 132 -5.79 8.80 6.71
C GLY A 132 -6.15 8.03 7.97
N LEU A 133 -6.13 6.70 7.88
CA LEU A 133 -6.43 5.80 8.99
C LEU A 133 -5.28 4.82 9.19
N THR A 134 -4.98 4.49 10.44
CA THR A 134 -4.09 3.38 10.78
C THR A 134 -4.73 2.04 10.38
N SER A 135 -3.94 0.98 10.31
CA SER A 135 -4.45 -0.37 10.06
C SER A 135 -5.45 -0.80 11.13
N LEU A 136 -5.27 -0.34 12.37
CA LEU A 136 -6.21 -0.59 13.45
C LEU A 136 -7.54 0.13 13.21
N GLU A 137 -7.50 1.43 12.91
CA GLU A 137 -8.72 2.21 12.64
C GLU A 137 -9.45 1.68 11.39
N MET A 138 -8.73 1.30 10.33
CA MET A 138 -9.33 0.69 9.14
C MET A 138 -9.95 -0.68 9.39
N SER A 139 -9.63 -1.34 10.50
CA SER A 139 -10.27 -2.60 10.91
C SER A 139 -11.52 -2.38 11.77
N GLN A 140 -11.98 -1.12 11.90
CA GLN A 140 -13.14 -0.74 12.69
C GLN A 140 -14.19 -0.07 11.79
N ASP A 141 -15.40 -0.60 11.75
CA ASP A 141 -16.50 -0.09 10.93
C ASP A 141 -16.85 1.36 11.27
N SER A 142 -16.76 1.74 12.54
CA SER A 142 -17.01 3.09 13.05
C SER A 142 -16.09 4.17 12.45
N SER A 143 -14.96 3.78 11.86
CA SER A 143 -14.03 4.70 11.20
C SER A 143 -14.51 5.14 9.82
N PHE A 144 -15.43 4.37 9.19
CA PHE A 144 -15.93 4.60 7.85
C PHE A 144 -17.28 5.32 7.89
N LYS A 145 -17.22 6.64 7.79
CA LYS A 145 -18.39 7.53 7.83
C LYS A 145 -19.22 7.35 6.56
N ASP A 146 -20.54 7.20 6.73
CA ASP A 146 -21.52 7.10 5.64
C ASP A 146 -21.36 5.86 4.72
N TRP A 147 -20.64 4.83 5.18
CA TRP A 147 -20.51 3.55 4.47
C TRP A 147 -21.66 2.60 4.78
N ASP A 148 -22.12 1.89 3.76
CA ASP A 148 -23.19 0.89 3.88
C ASP A 148 -22.63 -0.50 4.19
N PHE A 149 -22.48 -0.81 5.48
CA PHE A 149 -22.13 -2.15 5.96
C PHE A 149 -23.33 -3.11 6.01
N MET A 150 -24.54 -2.68 5.67
CA MET A 150 -25.70 -3.56 5.60
C MET A 150 -25.73 -4.29 4.25
N GLU A 151 -25.52 -3.57 3.14
CA GLU A 151 -25.71 -4.11 1.79
C GLU A 151 -24.41 -4.22 0.97
N ILE A 152 -23.47 -3.27 1.13
CA ILE A 152 -22.32 -3.15 0.21
C ILE A 152 -21.07 -3.79 0.81
N TRP A 153 -20.71 -3.36 2.02
CA TRP A 153 -19.46 -3.72 2.68
C TRP A 153 -19.69 -4.77 3.75
N ASN A 154 -18.69 -5.62 3.95
CA ASN A 154 -18.52 -6.42 5.15
C ASN A 154 -17.15 -6.10 5.77
N LEU A 155 -17.02 -6.35 7.07
CA LEU A 155 -15.78 -6.17 7.80
C LEU A 155 -15.71 -7.26 8.87
N ASP A 156 -14.79 -8.21 8.70
CA ASP A 156 -14.56 -9.26 9.68
C ASP A 156 -13.42 -8.86 10.61
N GLU A 157 -13.32 -9.51 11.77
CA GLU A 157 -12.25 -9.24 12.72
C GLU A 157 -10.86 -9.44 12.06
N GLY A 158 -10.04 -8.39 12.09
CA GLY A 158 -8.69 -8.43 11.52
C GLY A 158 -8.59 -8.22 10.00
N THR A 159 -9.70 -7.91 9.31
CA THR A 159 -9.70 -7.55 7.89
C THR A 159 -9.81 -6.03 7.70
N PHE A 160 -9.61 -5.57 6.46
CA PHE A 160 -10.14 -4.30 5.99
C PHE A 160 -11.54 -4.50 5.38
N PRO A 161 -12.32 -3.43 5.13
CA PRO A 161 -13.64 -3.57 4.52
C PRO A 161 -13.54 -4.24 3.15
N TRP A 162 -14.43 -5.18 2.88
CA TRP A 162 -14.47 -5.89 1.62
C TRP A 162 -15.89 -5.96 1.07
N LEU A 163 -16.03 -6.14 -0.24
CA LEU A 163 -17.32 -6.04 -0.93
C LEU A 163 -18.11 -7.34 -0.84
N LYS A 164 -19.35 -7.29 -0.33
CA LYS A 164 -20.23 -8.46 -0.19
C LYS A 164 -20.53 -9.14 -1.53
N ASN A 165 -20.81 -8.33 -2.55
CA ASN A 165 -21.20 -8.80 -3.88
C ASN A 165 -20.02 -9.11 -4.81
N ASN A 166 -18.79 -8.78 -4.37
CA ASN A 166 -17.56 -9.02 -5.12
C ASN A 166 -16.38 -9.21 -4.14
N PRO A 167 -16.41 -10.30 -3.34
CA PRO A 167 -15.43 -10.50 -2.28
C PRO A 167 -14.05 -10.80 -2.87
N GLN A 168 -13.00 -10.29 -2.21
CA GLN A 168 -11.62 -10.65 -2.51
C GLN A 168 -11.29 -12.02 -1.90
N ASP A 169 -10.49 -12.81 -2.62
CA ASP A 169 -9.91 -14.05 -2.09
C ASP A 169 -8.39 -14.05 -2.33
N PRO A 170 -7.55 -14.10 -1.27
CA PRO A 170 -7.93 -14.03 0.16
C PRO A 170 -8.43 -12.64 0.55
N LEU A 171 -9.19 -12.52 1.64
CA LEU A 171 -9.67 -11.23 2.16
C LEU A 171 -8.51 -10.25 2.46
N PRO A 172 -8.72 -8.93 2.34
CA PRO A 172 -7.70 -7.95 2.69
C PRO A 172 -7.49 -7.93 4.22
N VAL A 173 -6.25 -8.12 4.68
CA VAL A 173 -5.93 -8.31 6.10
C VAL A 173 -5.24 -7.11 6.73
N ALA A 174 -5.77 -6.65 7.88
CA ALA A 174 -5.17 -5.55 8.63
C ALA A 174 -3.90 -5.96 9.39
N GLN A 175 -3.81 -7.24 9.72
CA GLN A 175 -2.61 -7.82 10.33
C GLN A 175 -1.50 -7.89 9.28
N ASN A 176 -0.25 -7.76 9.70
CA ASN A 176 0.98 -8.06 8.95
C ASN A 176 1.28 -7.22 7.70
N GLY A 177 0.68 -6.04 7.58
CA GLY A 177 0.95 -5.12 6.47
C GLY A 177 0.46 -5.68 5.13
N ASN A 178 -0.75 -6.24 5.09
CA ASN A 178 -1.36 -6.81 3.88
C ASN A 178 -0.53 -7.94 3.24
N GLY A 179 0.04 -8.82 4.06
CA GLY A 179 0.81 -9.99 3.61
C GLY A 179 2.32 -9.75 3.46
N LEU A 180 2.81 -8.52 3.69
CA LEU A 180 4.24 -8.21 3.61
C LEU A 180 5.05 -8.78 4.78
N PHE A 181 4.43 -9.01 5.92
CA PHE A 181 5.08 -9.52 7.13
C PHE A 181 4.37 -10.77 7.65
N ALA A 182 4.93 -11.43 8.67
CA ALA A 182 4.34 -12.64 9.25
C ALA A 182 3.19 -12.30 10.22
N GLY A 183 3.19 -11.09 10.79
CA GLY A 183 2.28 -10.67 11.85
C GLY A 183 2.49 -9.21 12.24
N GLY A 184 1.62 -8.71 13.12
CA GLY A 184 1.75 -7.41 13.78
C GLY A 184 1.25 -6.21 12.97
N LEU A 185 1.39 -5.01 13.56
CA LEU A 185 0.88 -3.75 13.01
C LEU A 185 1.98 -2.72 12.74
N GLY A 186 3.25 -3.05 13.00
CA GLY A 186 4.38 -2.16 12.81
C GLY A 186 4.49 -1.06 13.87
N THR A 187 3.71 -1.14 14.95
CA THR A 187 3.74 -0.20 16.08
C THR A 187 4.73 -0.67 17.15
N PRO A 188 5.18 0.21 18.09
CA PRO A 188 6.08 -0.20 19.16
C PRO A 188 5.55 -1.39 19.99
N ASP A 189 4.25 -1.38 20.31
CA ASP A 189 3.60 -2.39 21.14
C ASP A 189 3.22 -3.66 20.36
N ASN A 190 3.10 -3.55 19.03
CA ASN A 190 2.78 -4.65 18.13
C ASN A 190 3.63 -4.58 16.86
N PRO A 191 4.94 -4.85 16.97
CA PRO A 191 5.89 -4.72 15.86
C PRO A 191 5.56 -5.73 14.76
N TRP A 192 5.93 -5.39 13.52
CA TRP A 192 5.82 -6.33 12.41
C TRP A 192 6.79 -7.50 12.61
N GLN A 193 6.27 -8.70 12.41
CA GLN A 193 7.00 -9.95 12.63
C GLN A 193 7.72 -10.38 11.37
N ILE A 194 9.01 -10.71 11.50
CA ILE A 194 9.88 -11.12 10.40
C ILE A 194 10.27 -12.58 10.59
N ALA A 195 9.85 -13.42 9.65
CA ALA A 195 10.09 -14.87 9.65
C ALA A 195 10.94 -15.34 8.45
N THR A 196 11.13 -14.50 7.43
CA THR A 196 11.82 -14.90 6.18
C THR A 196 12.76 -13.80 5.67
N ALA A 197 13.71 -14.18 4.82
CA ALA A 197 14.63 -13.24 4.17
C ALA A 197 13.88 -12.18 3.32
N SER A 198 12.79 -12.55 2.64
CA SER A 198 11.95 -11.60 1.89
C SER A 198 11.23 -10.60 2.78
N GLN A 199 10.78 -11.02 3.96
CA GLN A 199 10.17 -10.11 4.93
C GLN A 199 11.22 -9.18 5.54
N LEU A 200 12.44 -9.69 5.80
CA LEU A 200 13.57 -8.86 6.22
C LEU A 200 13.91 -7.81 5.16
N ASP A 201 13.86 -8.20 3.89
CA ASP A 201 14.09 -7.29 2.76
C ASP A 201 13.01 -6.21 2.67
N SER A 202 11.74 -6.58 2.94
CA SER A 202 10.59 -5.67 2.95
C SER A 202 10.66 -4.58 4.02
N ILE A 203 11.55 -4.69 5.02
CA ILE A 203 11.78 -3.62 6.02
C ILE A 203 12.25 -2.33 5.36
N ARG A 204 12.98 -2.42 4.24
CA ARG A 204 13.48 -1.24 3.52
C ARG A 204 12.35 -0.32 3.01
N LEU A 205 11.12 -0.82 2.99
CA LEU A 205 9.92 -0.09 2.61
C LEU A 205 9.36 0.77 3.76
N PHE A 206 9.78 0.49 5.00
CA PHE A 206 9.16 1.01 6.22
C PHE A 206 10.19 1.36 7.29
N LEU A 207 11.12 2.24 6.92
CA LEU A 207 12.30 2.55 7.72
C LEU A 207 12.00 3.21 9.08
N ASN A 208 10.78 3.69 9.31
CA ASN A 208 10.31 4.31 10.56
C ASN A 208 9.43 3.39 11.42
N LYS A 209 9.25 2.11 11.06
CA LYS A 209 8.38 1.16 11.77
C LYS A 209 9.15 0.21 12.67
N HIS A 210 8.43 -0.55 13.49
CA HIS A 210 9.00 -1.44 14.49
C HIS A 210 8.91 -2.90 14.05
N PHE A 211 10.00 -3.64 14.23
CA PHE A 211 10.16 -5.01 13.73
C PHE A 211 10.70 -5.94 14.81
N VAL A 212 10.27 -7.20 14.74
CA VAL A 212 10.77 -8.28 15.61
C VAL A 212 11.00 -9.55 14.81
N LEU A 213 12.12 -10.24 15.06
CA LEU A 213 12.32 -11.58 14.50
C LEU A 213 11.44 -12.60 15.22
N VAL A 214 10.83 -13.51 14.46
CA VAL A 214 10.06 -14.66 15.00
C VAL A 214 10.67 -16.01 14.59
N GLY A 215 11.86 -15.98 13.99
CA GLY A 215 12.64 -17.16 13.59
C GLY A 215 14.03 -16.75 13.09
N ASP A 216 14.94 -17.72 13.04
CA ASP A 216 16.24 -17.54 12.41
C ASP A 216 16.08 -17.30 10.89
N ILE A 217 16.92 -16.42 10.33
CA ILE A 217 16.90 -16.07 8.91
C ILE A 217 18.23 -16.44 8.28
N GLU A 218 18.18 -17.22 7.20
CA GLU A 218 19.35 -17.52 6.37
C GLU A 218 19.35 -16.66 5.10
N LEU A 219 20.42 -15.88 4.89
CA LEU A 219 20.61 -15.02 3.72
C LEU A 219 21.48 -15.66 2.64
N ASP A 220 22.07 -16.84 2.88
CA ASP A 220 22.80 -17.59 1.85
C ASP A 220 21.84 -18.27 0.85
N GLN A 221 21.02 -17.45 0.21
CA GLN A 221 20.06 -17.84 -0.82
C GLN A 221 19.84 -16.70 -1.80
N LYS A 222 19.45 -17.03 -3.03
CA LYS A 222 19.11 -16.00 -4.03
C LYS A 222 17.84 -15.25 -3.63
N PRO A 223 17.74 -13.94 -3.93
CA PRO A 223 18.75 -13.12 -4.61
C PRO A 223 19.87 -12.58 -3.69
N TYR A 224 19.76 -12.76 -2.36
CA TYR A 224 20.56 -12.10 -1.32
C TYR A 224 22.04 -12.53 -1.27
N ASN A 225 22.39 -13.67 -1.85
CA ASN A 225 23.78 -14.17 -1.91
C ASN A 225 24.42 -14.06 -3.31
N SER A 226 23.91 -13.16 -4.16
CA SER A 226 24.39 -12.99 -5.53
C SER A 226 24.72 -11.54 -5.86
N GLY A 227 25.60 -11.31 -6.85
CA GLY A 227 26.00 -9.95 -7.25
C GLY A 227 26.75 -9.23 -6.15
N GLU A 228 26.29 -8.04 -5.78
CA GLU A 228 26.80 -7.25 -4.64
C GLU A 228 26.22 -7.73 -3.29
N GLY A 229 25.38 -8.76 -3.28
CA GLY A 229 24.79 -9.32 -2.07
C GLY A 229 23.69 -8.45 -1.45
N TRP A 230 23.63 -8.45 -0.12
CA TRP A 230 22.60 -7.79 0.66
C TRP A 230 22.78 -6.27 0.65
N LYS A 231 21.81 -5.56 0.08
CA LYS A 231 21.77 -4.10 0.18
C LYS A 231 21.38 -3.66 1.59
N PRO A 232 22.17 -2.78 2.25
CA PRO A 232 21.83 -2.24 3.57
C PRO A 232 20.39 -1.72 3.68
N ILE A 233 19.81 -1.86 4.86
CA ILE A 233 18.48 -1.30 5.18
C ILE A 233 18.69 0.16 5.61
N GLY A 234 18.10 1.07 4.85
CA GLY A 234 18.31 2.51 5.00
C GLY A 234 19.65 2.99 4.47
N ASP A 235 19.78 4.31 4.39
CA ASP A 235 20.97 5.04 3.98
C ASP A 235 21.13 6.27 4.89
N GLU A 236 22.33 6.44 5.46
CA GLU A 236 22.70 7.57 6.31
C GLU A 236 22.83 8.90 5.56
N SER A 237 22.79 8.87 4.22
CA SER A 237 22.74 10.07 3.39
C SER A 237 21.51 10.95 3.70
N ASN A 238 21.55 12.22 3.26
CA ASN A 238 20.37 13.08 3.31
C ASN A 238 19.48 12.76 2.10
N PRO A 239 18.15 12.73 2.26
CA PRO A 239 17.34 13.21 3.40
C PRO A 239 17.18 12.20 4.55
N ILE A 240 16.83 12.67 5.76
CA ILE A 240 16.58 11.80 6.95
C ILE A 240 15.57 10.68 6.66
N SER A 241 14.64 10.88 5.72
CA SER A 241 13.66 9.87 5.31
C SER A 241 14.28 8.60 4.70
N SER A 242 15.55 8.62 4.28
CA SER A 242 16.26 7.42 3.83
C SER A 242 16.84 6.60 4.98
N ARG A 243 16.81 7.09 6.23
CA ARG A 243 17.43 6.42 7.38
C ARG A 243 16.48 5.47 8.07
N PHE A 244 17.00 4.33 8.54
CA PHE A 244 16.29 3.50 9.50
C PHE A 244 16.18 4.24 10.84
N THR A 245 14.96 4.62 11.21
CA THR A 245 14.59 5.36 12.43
C THR A 245 13.65 4.57 13.34
N GLY A 246 13.20 3.40 12.87
CA GLY A 246 12.41 2.45 13.63
C GLY A 246 13.20 1.65 14.66
N SER A 247 12.61 0.54 15.14
CA SER A 247 13.31 -0.42 16.00
C SER A 247 13.35 -1.80 15.37
N PHE A 248 14.41 -2.54 15.62
CA PHE A 248 14.55 -3.93 15.19
C PHE A 248 14.99 -4.77 16.39
N ASP A 249 14.11 -5.65 16.87
CA ASP A 249 14.39 -6.58 17.95
C ASP A 249 14.68 -7.98 17.41
N GLY A 250 15.89 -8.49 17.65
CA GLY A 250 16.26 -9.83 17.23
C GLY A 250 15.56 -10.94 18.01
N SER A 251 14.96 -10.64 19.17
CA SER A 251 14.27 -11.62 20.03
C SER A 251 15.07 -12.90 20.34
N GLY A 252 16.41 -12.81 20.29
CA GLY A 252 17.34 -13.94 20.45
C GLY A 252 17.58 -14.80 19.21
N PHE A 253 16.90 -14.54 18.09
CA PHE A 253 17.13 -15.18 16.79
C PHE A 253 18.32 -14.58 16.05
N LYS A 254 18.81 -15.32 15.05
CA LYS A 254 19.99 -14.96 14.25
C LYS A 254 19.61 -14.65 12.80
N ILE A 255 20.37 -13.72 12.23
CA ILE A 255 20.48 -13.53 10.79
C ILE A 255 21.86 -14.06 10.39
N SER A 256 21.89 -15.06 9.53
CA SER A 256 23.08 -15.81 9.13
C SER A 256 23.26 -15.76 7.61
N GLY A 257 24.45 -16.13 7.12
CA GLY A 257 24.71 -16.22 5.67
C GLY A 257 24.77 -14.88 4.93
N LEU A 258 25.00 -13.78 5.64
CA LEU A 258 25.11 -12.45 5.04
C LEU A 258 26.29 -12.39 4.05
N PHE A 259 25.99 -12.01 2.82
CA PHE A 259 26.96 -11.71 1.75
C PHE A 259 26.83 -10.23 1.40
N ILE A 260 27.92 -9.46 1.45
CA ILE A 260 28.00 -8.01 1.21
C ILE A 260 29.30 -7.65 0.49
#